data_AF-A0AAU4AQJ8-F1
#
_entry.id   AF-A0AAU4AQJ8-F1
#
_cell.length_a   1.000
_cell.length_b   1.000
_cell.length_c   1.000
_cell.angle_alpha   90.00
_cell.angle_beta   90.00
_cell.angle_gamma   90.00
#
_symmetry.space_group_name_H-M   'P 1'
#
loop_
_entity.id
_entity.type
_entity.pdbx_description
1 polymer ?
#
loop_
_entity_poly.entity_id
_entity_poly.type
_entity_poly.pdbx_seq_one_letter_code
_entity_poly.pdbx_strand_id
1 'polypeptide(L)'
;MNPTASPTRPAPQAGTAAPFGFPRRLDALHAHALREDAGGPPGRRVPSRGGLVLLAAAAADGASPGRFGLACRPATPGELAVPAPVREAFGAGLLALHCDLVEHTVRHALDHLGARTSGGADLLSRQLVQAGLADAALVLIEERAGGPPAGRDALGRAHLRLVAAGRTLLRLLGASGFLADGPGGELHAAEIAANVYAHPGTEG
;
A
#
# COMPACT_ATOMS: atom_id res chain seq x y z
N MET A 1 21.11 -52.87 19.83
CA MET A 1 20.25 -51.71 20.15
C MET A 1 20.37 -50.73 18.99
N ASN A 2 19.35 -50.65 18.13
CA ASN A 2 19.34 -49.72 16.99
C ASN A 2 18.78 -48.37 17.43
N PRO A 3 19.42 -47.24 17.08
CA PRO A 3 18.85 -45.92 17.31
C PRO A 3 17.71 -45.68 16.31
N THR A 4 16.51 -45.45 16.84
CA THR A 4 15.33 -45.02 16.08
C THR A 4 15.59 -43.64 15.48
N ALA A 5 15.63 -43.56 14.15
CA ALA A 5 15.67 -42.31 13.41
C ALA A 5 14.34 -41.57 13.60
N SER A 6 14.41 -40.35 14.15
CA SER A 6 13.27 -39.44 14.23
C SER A 6 12.82 -39.04 12.81
N PRO A 7 11.51 -39.07 12.49
CA PRO A 7 11.03 -38.66 11.19
C PRO A 7 11.27 -37.16 10.99
N THR A 8 11.99 -36.82 9.93
CA THR A 8 12.22 -35.46 9.47
C THR A 8 10.89 -34.85 9.04
N ARG A 9 10.36 -33.91 9.82
CA ARG A 9 9.12 -33.18 9.50
C ARG A 9 9.37 -32.38 8.21
N PRO A 10 8.50 -32.46 7.19
CA PRO A 10 8.65 -31.65 5.99
C PRO A 10 8.64 -30.17 6.37
N ALA A 11 9.56 -29.40 5.76
CA ALA A 11 9.62 -27.96 5.94
C ALA A 11 8.28 -27.33 5.54
N PRO A 12 7.76 -26.35 6.31
CA PRO A 12 6.55 -25.65 5.91
C PRO A 12 6.81 -24.96 4.56
N GLN A 13 6.04 -25.37 3.54
CA GLN A 13 5.99 -24.62 2.29
C GLN A 13 5.33 -23.29 2.62
N ALA A 14 6.13 -22.22 2.63
CA ALA A 14 5.62 -20.86 2.74
C ALA A 14 4.68 -20.63 1.54
N GLY A 15 3.37 -20.62 1.79
CA GLY A 15 2.40 -20.21 0.79
C GLY A 15 2.76 -18.80 0.35
N THR A 16 3.28 -18.67 -0.88
CA THR A 16 3.67 -17.39 -1.45
C THR A 16 2.38 -16.67 -1.81
N ALA A 17 1.88 -15.84 -0.90
CA ALA A 17 0.78 -14.94 -1.23
C ALA A 17 1.23 -14.10 -2.43
N ALA A 18 0.42 -14.09 -3.50
CA ALA A 18 0.74 -13.27 -4.66
C ALA A 18 0.83 -11.80 -4.23
N PRO A 19 1.80 -11.03 -4.76
CA PRO A 19 1.96 -9.62 -4.43
C PRO A 19 0.69 -8.85 -4.76
N PHE A 20 0.41 -7.79 -4.00
CA PHE A 20 -0.81 -7.01 -4.17
C PHE A 20 -0.89 -6.33 -5.54
N GLY A 21 0.26 -5.92 -6.08
CA GLY A 21 0.42 -5.24 -7.35
C GLY A 21 0.11 -3.74 -7.26
N PHE A 22 0.57 -3.07 -6.18
CA PHE A 22 0.20 -1.67 -5.90
C PHE A 22 0.44 -0.72 -7.10
N PRO A 23 1.62 -0.71 -7.77
CA PRO A 23 1.86 0.20 -8.89
C PRO A 23 0.86 0.05 -10.05
N ARG A 24 0.49 -1.19 -10.39
CA ARG A 24 -0.48 -1.45 -11.46
C ARG A 24 -1.89 -1.00 -11.09
N ARG A 25 -2.27 -1.15 -9.82
CA ARG A 25 -3.57 -0.68 -9.33
C ARG A 25 -3.64 0.84 -9.24
N LEU A 26 -2.53 1.50 -8.93
CA LEU A 26 -2.43 2.97 -9.01
C LEU A 26 -2.65 3.47 -10.44
N ASP A 27 -2.01 2.85 -11.44
CA ASP A 27 -2.24 3.19 -12.85
C ASP A 27 -3.70 2.95 -13.27
N ALA A 28 -4.31 1.86 -12.79
CA ALA A 28 -5.73 1.58 -13.04
C ALA A 28 -6.64 2.64 -12.40
N LEU A 29 -6.31 3.11 -11.19
CA LEU A 29 -7.02 4.19 -10.52
C LEU A 29 -6.93 5.49 -11.31
N HIS A 30 -5.76 5.86 -11.84
CA HIS A 30 -5.66 7.03 -12.73
C HIS A 30 -6.54 6.87 -13.97
N ALA A 31 -6.55 5.68 -14.57
CA ALA A 31 -7.36 5.40 -15.74
C ALA A 31 -8.87 5.44 -15.44
N HIS A 32 -9.29 5.08 -14.23
CA HIS A 32 -10.68 5.09 -13.81
C HIS A 32 -11.19 6.49 -13.48
N ALA A 33 -10.45 7.28 -12.69
CA ALA A 33 -10.84 8.63 -12.26
C ALA A 33 -11.14 9.58 -13.43
N LEU A 34 -10.56 9.31 -14.60
CA LEU A 34 -10.73 10.14 -15.80
C LEU A 34 -11.76 9.58 -16.80
N ARG A 35 -12.31 8.39 -16.55
CA ARG A 35 -13.45 7.84 -17.32
C ARG A 35 -14.78 8.32 -16.78
N GLU A 36 -14.92 8.46 -15.46
CA GLU A 36 -16.20 8.83 -14.83
C GLU A 36 -16.62 10.27 -15.15
N ASP A 37 -15.66 11.17 -15.37
CA ASP A 37 -15.90 12.61 -15.57
C ASP A 37 -15.92 13.08 -17.04
N ALA A 38 -16.57 12.34 -17.94
CA ALA A 38 -17.05 12.85 -19.24
C ALA A 38 -16.01 13.25 -20.32
N GLY A 39 -15.38 12.26 -20.98
CA GLY A 39 -14.76 12.49 -22.31
C GLY A 39 -13.35 13.08 -22.31
N GLY A 40 -12.60 12.93 -21.21
CA GLY A 40 -11.17 13.24 -21.20
C GLY A 40 -10.40 12.39 -22.23
N PRO A 41 -9.29 12.91 -22.79
CA PRO A 41 -8.49 12.14 -23.73
C PRO A 41 -7.91 10.89 -23.05
N PRO A 42 -7.88 9.73 -23.74
CA PRO A 42 -7.28 8.51 -23.20
C PRO A 42 -5.82 8.76 -22.81
N GLY A 43 -5.39 8.17 -21.69
CA GLY A 43 -4.03 8.29 -21.19
C GLY A 43 -3.75 9.54 -20.32
N ARG A 44 -4.71 10.45 -20.15
CA ARG A 44 -4.61 11.53 -19.15
C ARG A 44 -4.41 10.94 -17.75
N ARG A 45 -3.73 11.66 -16.86
CA ARG A 45 -3.46 11.28 -15.45
C ARG A 45 -3.85 12.41 -14.51
N VAL A 46 -4.03 12.07 -13.23
CA VAL A 46 -4.33 13.04 -12.17
C VAL A 46 -3.01 13.51 -11.56
N PRO A 47 -2.66 14.80 -11.66
CA PRO A 47 -1.47 15.33 -11.00
C PRO A 47 -1.73 15.57 -9.52
N SER A 48 -0.66 15.52 -8.73
CA SER A 48 -0.66 16.04 -7.38
C SER A 48 -0.79 17.57 -7.37
N ARG A 49 -1.06 18.14 -6.19
CA ARG A 49 -1.05 19.59 -6.00
C ARG A 49 0.29 20.23 -6.37
N GLY A 50 1.39 19.53 -6.16
CA GLY A 50 2.74 19.98 -6.56
C GLY A 50 3.06 19.82 -8.06
N GLY A 51 2.08 19.44 -8.88
CA GLY A 51 2.27 19.28 -10.32
C GLY A 51 3.09 18.05 -10.72
N LEU A 52 3.09 17.00 -9.90
CA LEU A 52 3.76 15.74 -10.19
C LEU A 52 2.75 14.65 -10.51
N VAL A 53 3.12 13.72 -11.39
CA VAL A 53 2.34 12.51 -11.69
C VAL A 53 3.20 11.30 -11.36
N LEU A 54 2.64 10.37 -10.59
CA LEU A 54 3.23 9.05 -10.38
C LEU A 54 2.70 8.06 -11.42
N LEU A 55 3.54 7.12 -11.82
CA LEU A 55 3.24 6.07 -12.81
C LEU A 55 3.88 4.76 -12.35
N ALA A 56 3.41 3.61 -12.84
CA ALA A 56 4.23 2.40 -12.72
C ALA A 56 5.55 2.60 -13.50
N ALA A 57 6.65 2.08 -12.96
CA ALA A 57 7.97 2.22 -13.58
C ALA A 57 8.02 1.59 -14.99
N ALA A 58 7.22 0.57 -15.27
CA ALA A 58 7.12 -0.03 -16.60
C ALA A 58 6.39 0.87 -17.62
N ALA A 59 5.61 1.85 -17.16
CA ALA A 59 4.92 2.84 -17.98
C ALA A 59 5.70 4.16 -18.10
N ALA A 60 6.91 4.22 -17.54
CA ALA A 60 7.78 5.39 -17.60
C ALA A 60 8.43 5.54 -18.98
N ASP A 61 8.61 6.79 -19.43
CA ASP A 61 9.20 7.18 -20.72
C ASP A 61 10.75 7.21 -20.72
N GLY A 62 11.40 6.44 -19.81
CA GLY A 62 12.85 6.38 -19.65
C GLY A 62 13.51 7.64 -19.05
N ALA A 63 12.88 8.81 -19.21
CA ALA A 63 13.31 10.07 -18.59
C ALA A 63 12.83 10.22 -17.13
N SER A 64 11.84 9.42 -16.73
CA SER A 64 11.27 9.46 -15.38
C SER A 64 12.05 8.57 -14.41
N PRO A 65 12.57 9.09 -13.28
CA PRO A 65 13.28 8.26 -12.29
C PRO A 65 12.33 7.25 -11.64
N GLY A 66 12.74 5.97 -11.62
CA GLY A 66 11.96 4.86 -11.06
C GLY A 66 12.53 4.32 -9.75
N ARG A 67 11.69 4.09 -8.74
CA ARG A 67 12.03 3.41 -7.48
C ARG A 67 10.81 2.69 -6.91
N PHE A 68 11.00 1.48 -6.37
CA PHE A 68 9.92 0.67 -5.75
C PHE A 68 8.71 0.44 -6.69
N GLY A 69 8.98 0.25 -7.98
CA GLY A 69 7.94 0.02 -8.99
C GLY A 69 7.16 1.28 -9.39
N LEU A 70 7.49 2.45 -8.85
CA LEU A 70 6.91 3.75 -9.20
C LEU A 70 7.93 4.62 -9.93
N ALA A 71 7.46 5.45 -10.85
CA ALA A 71 8.21 6.55 -11.44
C ALA A 71 7.47 7.87 -11.22
N CYS A 72 8.20 8.98 -11.23
CA CYS A 72 7.64 10.32 -11.05
C CYS A 72 8.05 11.23 -12.19
N ARG A 73 7.13 12.08 -12.67
CA ARG A 73 7.44 13.14 -13.64
C ARG A 73 6.63 14.40 -13.39
N PRO A 74 7.08 15.56 -13.92
CA PRO A 74 6.25 16.74 -14.03
C PRO A 74 4.96 16.46 -14.81
N ALA A 75 3.87 17.07 -14.36
CA ALA A 75 2.58 17.05 -15.04
C ALA A 75 2.65 17.92 -16.31
N THR A 76 1.96 17.47 -17.35
CA THR A 76 1.74 18.28 -18.55
C THR A 76 0.68 19.37 -18.27
N PRO A 77 0.65 20.47 -19.05
CA PRO A 77 -0.39 21.48 -18.91
C PRO A 77 -1.82 20.93 -18.98
N GLY A 78 -2.05 19.93 -19.83
CA GLY A 78 -3.33 19.24 -19.92
C GLY A 78 -3.71 18.47 -18.65
N GLU A 79 -2.74 17.86 -17.97
CA GLU A 79 -2.99 17.16 -16.69
C GLU A 79 -3.25 18.15 -15.54
N LEU A 80 -2.57 19.29 -15.52
CA LEU A 80 -2.80 20.35 -14.52
C LEU A 80 -4.23 20.92 -14.57
N ALA A 81 -4.87 20.89 -15.74
CA ALA A 81 -6.26 21.32 -15.92
C ALA A 81 -7.32 20.31 -15.44
N VAL A 82 -6.95 19.26 -14.69
CA VAL A 82 -7.91 18.30 -14.13
C VAL A 82 -8.82 19.01 -13.09
N PRO A 83 -10.15 18.81 -13.11
CA PRO A 83 -11.07 19.43 -12.16
C PRO A 83 -10.87 18.99 -10.69
N ALA A 84 -11.33 19.81 -9.74
CA ALA A 84 -11.25 19.48 -8.31
C ALA A 84 -12.03 18.21 -7.92
N PRO A 85 -13.27 17.97 -8.41
CA PRO A 85 -14.00 16.73 -8.11
C PRO A 85 -13.25 15.46 -8.52
N VAL A 86 -12.64 15.44 -9.71
CA VAL A 86 -11.77 14.33 -10.15
C VAL A 86 -10.62 14.09 -9.16
N ARG A 87 -9.96 15.17 -8.71
CA ARG A 87 -8.85 15.04 -7.75
C ARG A 87 -9.32 14.51 -6.40
N GLU A 88 -10.49 14.92 -5.94
CA GLU A 88 -11.09 14.44 -4.69
C GLU A 88 -11.48 12.96 -4.80
N ALA A 89 -12.14 12.56 -5.89
CA ALA A 89 -12.46 11.16 -6.19
C ALA A 89 -11.20 10.30 -6.32
N PHE A 90 -10.17 10.79 -7.00
CA PHE A 90 -8.87 10.13 -7.07
C PHE A 90 -8.22 9.98 -5.70
N GLY A 91 -8.26 11.02 -4.86
CA GLY A 91 -7.75 10.96 -3.49
C GLY A 91 -8.48 9.93 -2.63
N ALA A 92 -9.81 9.87 -2.71
CA ALA A 92 -10.60 8.85 -2.04
C ALA A 92 -10.27 7.43 -2.55
N GLY A 93 -10.12 7.26 -3.86
CA GLY A 93 -9.70 5.99 -4.44
C GLY A 93 -8.28 5.57 -4.06
N LEU A 94 -7.36 6.53 -3.91
CA LEU A 94 -5.99 6.28 -3.45
C LEU A 94 -5.99 5.83 -1.98
N LEU A 95 -6.83 6.44 -1.14
CA LEU A 95 -7.02 6.02 0.23
C LEU A 95 -7.57 4.59 0.31
N ALA A 96 -8.62 4.29 -0.46
CA ALA A 96 -9.19 2.95 -0.54
C ALA A 96 -8.15 1.91 -0.99
N LEU A 97 -7.33 2.25 -2.00
CA LEU A 97 -6.25 1.38 -2.47
C LEU A 97 -5.20 1.11 -1.38
N HIS A 98 -4.88 2.10 -0.54
CA HIS A 98 -3.97 1.92 0.59
C HIS A 98 -4.61 1.04 1.68
N CYS A 99 -5.89 1.22 2.00
CA CYS A 99 -6.62 0.31 2.90
C CYS A 99 -6.56 -1.14 2.40
N ASP A 100 -6.81 -1.37 1.11
CA ASP A 100 -6.77 -2.72 0.52
C ASP A 100 -5.38 -3.36 0.62
N LEU A 101 -4.32 -2.56 0.45
CA LEU A 101 -2.93 -3.03 0.60
C LEU A 101 -2.61 -3.40 2.06
N VAL A 102 -3.04 -2.58 3.02
CA VAL A 102 -2.84 -2.88 4.45
C VAL A 102 -3.66 -4.12 4.84
N GLU A 103 -4.90 -4.28 4.37
CA GLU A 103 -5.69 -5.50 4.59
C GLU A 103 -5.02 -6.74 3.99
N HIS A 104 -4.49 -6.63 2.77
CA HIS A 104 -3.71 -7.71 2.18
C HIS A 104 -2.47 -8.06 3.03
N THR A 105 -1.79 -7.04 3.56
CA THR A 105 -0.63 -7.23 4.45
C THR A 105 -1.03 -7.88 5.78
N VAL A 106 -2.19 -7.53 6.36
CA VAL A 106 -2.71 -8.18 7.57
C VAL A 106 -2.92 -9.67 7.31
N ARG A 107 -3.56 -10.04 6.19
CA ARG A 107 -3.75 -11.45 5.82
C ARG A 107 -2.41 -12.18 5.65
N HIS A 108 -1.47 -11.57 4.94
CA HIS A 108 -0.12 -12.12 4.81
C HIS A 108 0.57 -12.30 6.16
N ALA A 109 0.43 -11.35 7.09
CA ALA A 109 1.00 -11.44 8.43
C ALA A 109 0.35 -12.55 9.26
N LEU A 110 -0.97 -12.73 9.18
CA LEU A 110 -1.67 -13.84 9.82
C LEU A 110 -1.15 -15.18 9.29
N ASP A 111 -1.07 -15.36 7.97
CA ASP A 111 -0.59 -16.59 7.36
C ASP A 111 0.88 -16.87 7.74
N HIS A 112 1.75 -15.86 7.65
CA HIS A 112 3.18 -16.00 7.97
C HIS A 112 3.44 -16.30 9.44
N LEU A 113 2.79 -15.57 10.35
CA LEU A 113 3.02 -15.70 11.79
C LEU A 113 2.34 -16.96 12.36
N GLY A 114 1.24 -17.41 11.73
CA GLY A 114 0.56 -18.64 12.12
C GLY A 114 1.34 -19.90 11.76
N ALA A 115 2.12 -19.86 10.67
CA ALA A 115 2.99 -20.96 10.27
C ALA A 115 4.32 -21.03 11.08
N ARG A 116 4.59 -20.07 11.97
CA ARG A 116 5.87 -19.95 12.67
C ARG A 116 5.74 -20.18 14.17
N THR A 117 6.66 -20.97 14.70
CA THR A 117 6.80 -21.21 16.14
C THR A 117 7.99 -20.46 16.72
N SER A 118 7.88 -20.06 17.98
CA SER A 118 8.98 -19.56 18.81
C SER A 118 8.73 -19.96 20.25
N GLY A 119 9.74 -20.49 20.94
CA GLY A 119 9.61 -20.92 22.34
C GLY A 119 8.47 -21.93 22.56
N GLY A 120 8.28 -22.88 21.64
CA GLY A 120 7.30 -23.97 21.75
C GLY A 120 5.84 -23.62 21.44
N ALA A 121 5.53 -22.38 21.04
CA ALA A 121 4.19 -21.96 20.65
C ALA A 121 4.22 -21.15 19.34
N ASP A 122 3.09 -21.07 18.65
CA ASP A 122 2.95 -20.26 17.44
C ASP A 122 3.10 -18.77 17.78
N LEU A 123 3.74 -18.00 16.89
CA LEU A 123 3.95 -16.56 17.11
C LEU A 123 2.62 -15.81 17.23
N LEU A 124 1.56 -16.26 16.55
CA LEU A 124 0.22 -15.70 16.70
C LEU A 124 -0.38 -15.87 18.09
N SER A 125 0.10 -16.81 18.91
CA SER A 125 -0.38 -16.99 20.28
C SER A 125 0.25 -15.99 21.26
N ARG A 126 1.19 -15.15 20.79
CA ARG A 126 1.89 -14.17 21.61
C ARG A 126 1.07 -12.87 21.67
N GLN A 127 0.76 -12.41 22.89
CA GLN A 127 -0.08 -11.22 23.13
C GLN A 127 0.41 -9.97 22.39
N LEU A 128 1.73 -9.74 22.34
CA LEU A 128 2.31 -8.59 21.62
C LEU A 128 2.05 -8.64 20.10
N VAL A 129 2.03 -9.84 19.52
CA VAL A 129 1.71 -10.04 18.10
C VAL A 129 0.22 -9.78 17.85
N GLN A 130 -0.63 -10.32 18.71
CA GLN A 130 -2.08 -10.10 18.63
C GLN A 130 -2.45 -8.63 18.78
N ALA A 131 -1.84 -7.92 19.73
CA ALA A 131 -2.06 -6.49 19.94
C ALA A 131 -1.68 -5.68 18.68
N GLY A 132 -0.50 -5.91 18.11
CA GLY A 132 -0.08 -5.19 16.91
C GLY A 132 -0.95 -5.47 15.67
N LEU A 133 -1.47 -6.71 15.53
CA LEU A 133 -2.43 -7.05 14.47
C LEU A 133 -3.79 -6.37 14.70
N ALA A 134 -4.27 -6.35 15.95
CA ALA A 134 -5.51 -5.69 16.33
C ALA A 134 -5.44 -4.18 16.09
N ASP A 135 -4.33 -3.52 16.45
CA ASP A 135 -4.13 -2.09 16.19
C ASP A 135 -4.19 -1.77 14.69
N ALA A 136 -3.55 -2.58 13.84
CA ALA A 136 -3.60 -2.39 12.40
C ALA A 136 -5.01 -2.63 11.82
N ALA A 137 -5.73 -3.63 12.33
CA ALA A 137 -7.10 -3.91 11.94
C ALA A 137 -8.08 -2.81 12.38
N LEU A 138 -7.88 -2.22 13.57
CA LEU A 138 -8.70 -1.12 14.05
C LEU A 138 -8.57 0.12 13.16
N VAL A 139 -7.35 0.48 12.75
CA VAL A 139 -7.13 1.56 11.77
C VAL A 139 -7.90 1.29 10.47
N LEU A 140 -7.86 0.06 9.94
CA LEU A 140 -8.61 -0.29 8.72
C LEU A 140 -10.13 -0.12 8.89
N ILE A 141 -10.68 -0.55 10.03
CA ILE A 141 -12.11 -0.43 10.31
C ILE A 141 -12.52 1.04 10.35
N GLU A 142 -11.74 1.88 11.05
CA GLU A 142 -12.02 3.30 11.17
C GLU A 142 -11.93 4.03 9.82
N GLU A 143 -10.88 3.78 9.04
CA GLU A 143 -10.71 4.42 7.73
C GLU A 143 -11.79 3.98 6.72
N ARG A 144 -12.25 2.73 6.78
CA ARG A 144 -13.37 2.27 5.93
C ARG A 144 -14.72 2.80 6.38
N ALA A 145 -14.94 2.96 7.68
CA ALA A 145 -16.18 3.50 8.22
C ALA A 145 -16.30 5.02 8.05
N GLY A 146 -15.19 5.74 8.00
CA GLY A 146 -15.14 7.21 7.96
C GLY A 146 -15.66 7.86 6.67
N GLY A 147 -15.92 7.07 5.61
CA GLY A 147 -16.32 7.59 4.31
C GLY A 147 -15.21 8.40 3.62
N PRO A 148 -15.53 9.14 2.54
CA PRO A 148 -14.54 9.95 1.82
C PRO A 148 -13.91 11.02 2.73
N PRO A 149 -12.59 11.22 2.68
CA PRO A 149 -11.91 12.18 3.55
C PRO A 149 -12.38 13.61 3.27
N ALA A 150 -13.01 14.23 4.26
CA ALA A 150 -13.53 15.60 4.18
C ALA A 150 -12.59 16.62 4.85
N GLY A 151 -12.22 17.66 4.11
CA GLY A 151 -11.38 18.77 4.59
C GLY A 151 -9.93 18.71 4.10
N ARG A 152 -9.24 19.86 4.18
CA ARG A 152 -7.93 20.11 3.52
C ARG A 152 -6.86 19.06 3.82
N ASP A 153 -6.83 18.57 5.05
CA ASP A 153 -5.76 17.69 5.56
C ASP A 153 -6.25 16.27 5.91
N ALA A 154 -7.54 15.97 5.71
CA ALA A 154 -8.12 14.70 6.13
C ALA A 154 -7.50 13.51 5.39
N LEU A 155 -7.29 13.63 4.08
CA LEU A 155 -6.61 12.61 3.27
C LEU A 155 -5.18 12.36 3.77
N GLY A 156 -4.44 13.42 4.08
CA GLY A 156 -3.08 13.32 4.61
C GLY A 156 -3.03 12.59 5.94
N ARG A 157 -3.92 12.94 6.88
CA ARG A 157 -4.01 12.25 8.17
C ARG A 157 -4.37 10.77 8.02
N ALA A 158 -5.39 10.45 7.22
CA ALA A 158 -5.80 9.08 6.95
C ALA A 158 -4.63 8.24 6.41
N HIS A 159 -3.88 8.76 5.44
CA HIS A 159 -2.70 8.08 4.93
C HIS A 159 -1.60 7.90 5.96
N LEU A 160 -1.32 8.90 6.81
CA LEU A 160 -0.31 8.76 7.87
C LEU A 160 -0.67 7.64 8.86
N ARG A 161 -1.96 7.48 9.16
CA ARG A 161 -2.44 6.38 10.02
C ARG A 161 -2.24 5.02 9.35
N LEU A 162 -2.55 4.91 8.06
CA LEU A 162 -2.31 3.68 7.30
C LEU A 162 -0.82 3.35 7.15
N VAL A 163 0.04 4.36 6.95
CA VAL A 163 1.51 4.18 6.98
C VAL A 163 1.97 3.66 8.34
N ALA A 164 1.44 4.22 9.43
CA ALA A 164 1.76 3.75 10.78
C ALA A 164 1.34 2.29 10.99
N ALA A 165 0.13 1.91 10.55
CA ALA A 165 -0.36 0.53 10.59
C ALA A 165 0.53 -0.41 9.76
N GLY A 166 0.87 -0.03 8.52
CA GLY A 166 1.79 -0.77 7.65
C GLY A 166 3.16 -0.98 8.30
N ARG A 167 3.71 0.04 8.96
CA ARG A 167 4.98 -0.07 9.70
C ARG A 167 4.87 -1.00 10.91
N THR A 168 3.73 -1.03 11.61
CA THR A 168 3.47 -2.03 12.66
C THR A 168 3.50 -3.44 12.10
N LEU A 169 2.84 -3.68 10.96
CA LEU A 169 2.84 -4.99 10.30
C LEU A 169 4.25 -5.42 9.86
N LEU A 170 5.04 -4.51 9.30
CA LEU A 170 6.43 -4.79 8.92
C LEU A 170 7.32 -5.13 10.12
N ARG A 171 7.11 -4.48 11.27
CA ARG A 171 7.82 -4.82 12.51
C ARG A 171 7.47 -6.24 12.99
N LEU A 172 6.20 -6.63 12.88
CA LEU A 172 5.75 -7.99 13.24
C LEU A 172 6.34 -9.05 12.30
N LEU A 173 6.38 -8.76 11.00
CA LEU A 173 6.97 -9.64 9.98
C LEU A 173 8.50 -9.73 10.08
N GLY A 174 9.15 -8.71 10.63
CA GLY A 174 10.61 -8.62 10.72
C GLY A 174 11.25 -8.62 9.33
N ALA A 175 12.38 -9.32 9.19
CA ALA A 175 13.12 -9.40 7.93
C ALA A 175 12.30 -9.96 6.75
N SER A 176 11.35 -10.87 7.03
CA SER A 176 10.47 -11.45 6.00
C SER A 176 9.65 -10.37 5.26
N GLY A 177 9.31 -9.27 5.95
CA GLY A 177 8.56 -8.16 5.36
C GLY A 177 9.32 -7.41 4.26
N PHE A 178 10.65 -7.54 4.21
CA PHE A 178 11.53 -6.83 3.29
C PHE A 178 12.13 -7.72 2.19
N LEU A 179 11.71 -8.99 2.11
CA LEU A 179 12.07 -9.86 1.00
C LEU A 179 11.38 -9.39 -0.28
N ALA A 180 11.86 -9.87 -1.44
CA ALA A 180 11.36 -9.44 -2.74
C ALA A 180 9.87 -9.76 -2.96
N ASP A 181 9.38 -10.82 -2.30
CA ASP A 181 7.98 -11.25 -2.24
C ASP A 181 7.24 -10.75 -1.00
N GLY A 182 7.91 -9.99 -0.12
CA GLY A 182 7.34 -9.38 1.07
C GLY A 182 6.60 -8.08 0.77
N PRO A 183 5.69 -7.64 1.65
CA PRO A 183 4.84 -6.46 1.44
C PRO A 183 5.58 -5.12 1.54
N GLY A 184 6.84 -5.10 2.01
CA GLY A 184 7.57 -3.88 2.34
C GLY A 184 7.78 -2.94 1.15
N GLY A 185 8.07 -3.48 -0.03
CA GLY A 185 8.22 -2.68 -1.24
C GLY A 185 6.93 -1.95 -1.62
N GLU A 186 5.80 -2.65 -1.53
CA GLU A 186 4.50 -2.09 -1.91
C GLU A 186 3.96 -1.11 -0.87
N LEU A 187 4.14 -1.39 0.42
CA LEU A 187 3.80 -0.46 1.50
C LEU A 187 4.60 0.84 1.39
N HIS A 188 5.89 0.74 1.04
CA HIS A 188 6.70 1.93 0.84
C HIS A 188 6.31 2.69 -0.44
N ALA A 189 5.94 1.99 -1.51
CA ALA A 189 5.38 2.62 -2.70
C ALA A 189 4.07 3.37 -2.38
N ALA A 190 3.19 2.79 -1.56
CA ALA A 190 1.96 3.43 -1.09
C ALA A 190 2.25 4.66 -0.21
N GLU A 191 3.27 4.61 0.65
CA GLU A 191 3.73 5.76 1.44
C GLU A 191 4.21 6.90 0.52
N ILE A 192 5.01 6.60 -0.50
CA ILE A 192 5.46 7.59 -1.50
C ILE A 192 4.26 8.19 -2.23
N ALA A 193 3.34 7.35 -2.71
CA ALA A 193 2.14 7.81 -3.42
C ALA A 193 1.27 8.73 -2.56
N ALA A 194 1.01 8.32 -1.32
CA ALA A 194 0.29 9.14 -0.36
C ALA A 194 0.99 10.48 -0.10
N ASN A 195 2.31 10.49 0.08
CA ASN A 195 3.05 11.73 0.30
C ASN A 195 2.93 12.67 -0.89
N VAL A 196 3.07 12.15 -2.11
CA VAL A 196 2.96 12.98 -3.33
C VAL A 196 1.56 13.55 -3.50
N TYR A 197 0.50 12.77 -3.26
CA TYR A 197 -0.87 13.19 -3.53
C TYR A 197 -1.58 13.89 -2.36
N ALA A 198 -1.20 13.60 -1.12
CA ALA A 198 -1.90 14.08 0.06
C ALA A 198 -1.16 15.19 0.81
N HIS A 199 0.12 15.44 0.53
CA HIS A 199 0.75 16.64 1.07
C HIS A 199 0.23 17.87 0.32
N PRO A 200 -0.29 18.89 1.03
CA PRO A 200 -0.35 20.21 0.44
C PRO A 200 1.09 20.58 0.09
N GLY A 201 1.35 20.88 -1.19
CA GLY A 201 2.57 21.61 -1.50
C GLY A 201 2.59 22.80 -0.56
N THR A 202 3.66 22.96 0.21
CA THR A 202 3.91 24.21 0.91
C THR A 202 3.96 25.29 -0.16
N GLU A 203 2.85 26.00 -0.33
CA GLU A 203 2.88 27.30 -0.99
C GLU A 203 3.73 28.20 -0.08
N GLY A 204 4.81 28.72 -0.65
CA GLY A 204 5.43 29.96 -0.15
C GLY A 204 4.53 31.15 -0.44
#